data_AF-A0A9D4IK50-F1
#
_entry.id   AF-A0A9D4IK50-F1
#
_cell.length_a   1.000
_cell.length_b   1.000
_cell.length_c   1.000
_cell.angle_alpha   90.00
_cell.angle_beta   90.00
_cell.angle_gamma   90.00
#
_symmetry.space_group_name_H-M   'P 1'
#
loop_
_entity.id
_entity.type
_entity.pdbx_description
1 polymer ?
#
loop_
_entity_poly.entity_id
_entity_poly.type
_entity_poly.pdbx_seq_one_letter_code
_entity_poly.pdbx_strand_id
1 'polypeptide(L)'
;MKLFEDNKSIIADNNDFTYVVQTTHQEKRDLPRGIHVTNCINCHFTCHDNCAYANDDEKINCCAMNDGYCTICPDRCFWQQHANTPYIFTYNLVEETKTYSEMKNKYEEASGKILSQEQVLDQMGEELNEMVDTIEDMMIVVRDCNTRLAAIALRPNPLSLVEHIDLMIENEKMTKKKGWYERVQTLHRFRKRAMVTNEVEHFHREAKNLGMIGKKIQNKRTVFKRFKDLFGW
;
A
#
# COMPACT_ATOMS: atom_id res chain seq x y z
N MET A 1 4.63 -16.57 0.92
CA MET A 1 5.54 -17.70 0.62
C MET A 1 5.24 -18.96 1.42
N LYS A 2 5.10 -18.90 2.75
CA LYS A 2 4.92 -20.08 3.61
C LYS A 2 3.96 -21.17 3.09
N LEU A 3 2.80 -20.81 2.52
CA LEU A 3 1.87 -21.78 1.92
C LEU A 3 2.54 -22.68 0.87
N PHE A 4 3.32 -22.13 -0.04
CA PHE A 4 3.96 -22.89 -1.10
C PHE A 4 5.21 -23.63 -0.61
N GLU A 5 5.92 -23.07 0.37
CA GLU A 5 7.04 -23.75 1.04
C GLU A 5 6.56 -25.01 1.78
N ASP A 6 5.48 -24.89 2.56
CA ASP A 6 4.89 -25.98 3.34
C ASP A 6 4.32 -27.10 2.43
N ASN A 7 3.99 -26.79 1.17
CA ASN A 7 3.42 -27.73 0.19
C ASN A 7 4.39 -28.08 -0.96
N LYS A 8 5.70 -27.85 -0.78
CA LYS A 8 6.71 -28.08 -1.84
C LYS A 8 6.69 -29.50 -2.40
N SER A 9 6.50 -30.52 -1.56
CA SER A 9 6.44 -31.93 -1.99
C SER A 9 5.21 -32.24 -2.84
N ILE A 10 4.03 -31.75 -2.46
CA ILE A 10 2.78 -31.95 -3.20
C ILE A 10 2.86 -31.34 -4.60
N ILE A 11 3.46 -30.15 -4.67
CA ILE A 11 3.70 -29.44 -5.94
C ILE A 11 4.71 -30.19 -6.81
N ALA A 12 5.76 -30.76 -6.20
CA ALA A 12 6.79 -31.52 -6.92
C ALA A 12 6.26 -32.85 -7.50
N ASP A 13 5.28 -33.46 -6.82
CA ASP A 13 4.64 -34.71 -7.24
C ASP A 13 3.65 -34.54 -8.42
N ASN A 14 3.59 -33.35 -9.05
CA ASN A 14 2.67 -33.02 -10.15
C ASN A 14 1.17 -33.19 -9.83
N ASN A 15 0.82 -33.24 -8.54
CA ASN A 15 -0.57 -33.07 -8.14
C ASN A 15 -0.90 -31.58 -8.27
N ASP A 16 -1.99 -31.22 -8.97
CA ASP A 16 -2.44 -29.83 -9.10
C ASP A 16 -2.84 -29.29 -7.72
N PHE A 17 -1.86 -28.80 -6.98
CA PHE A 17 -2.03 -28.19 -5.67
C PHE A 17 -2.97 -27.00 -5.83
N THR A 18 -4.09 -27.06 -5.13
CA THR A 18 -5.08 -25.99 -5.11
C THR A 18 -4.99 -25.19 -3.83
N TYR A 19 -5.25 -23.90 -3.94
CA TYR A 19 -5.29 -23.00 -2.80
C TYR A 19 -6.37 -21.93 -3.00
N VAL A 20 -6.93 -21.47 -1.89
CA VAL A 20 -7.99 -20.46 -1.90
C VAL A 20 -7.40 -19.08 -1.65
N VAL A 21 -7.56 -18.20 -2.63
CA VAL A 21 -7.20 -16.78 -2.54
C VAL A 21 -8.44 -15.91 -2.52
N GLN A 22 -8.34 -14.74 -1.90
CA GLN A 22 -9.35 -13.69 -2.05
C GLN A 22 -8.94 -12.83 -3.25
N THR A 23 -9.78 -12.82 -4.28
CA THR A 23 -9.60 -11.97 -5.45
C THR A 23 -10.64 -10.85 -5.38
N THR A 24 -10.23 -9.64 -5.75
CA THR A 24 -11.14 -8.51 -5.88
C THR A 24 -11.84 -8.56 -7.23
N HIS A 25 -13.16 -8.63 -7.21
CA HIS A 25 -14.01 -8.53 -8.39
C HIS A 25 -14.63 -7.15 -8.47
N GLN A 26 -14.61 -6.59 -9.67
CA GLN A 26 -15.28 -5.34 -9.95
C GLN A 26 -16.71 -5.61 -10.42
N GLU A 27 -17.66 -4.92 -9.80
CA GLU A 27 -19.07 -4.99 -10.13
C GLU A 27 -19.65 -3.58 -10.31
N LYS A 28 -20.72 -3.49 -11.10
CA LYS A 28 -21.49 -2.26 -11.25
C LYS A 28 -22.66 -2.30 -10.28
N ARG A 29 -22.77 -1.27 -9.44
CA ARG A 29 -23.93 -1.05 -8.56
C ARG A 29 -24.74 0.12 -9.08
N ASP A 30 -26.00 -0.13 -9.36
CA ASP A 30 -26.92 0.90 -9.82
C ASP A 30 -27.09 2.02 -8.79
N LEU A 31 -27.24 3.24 -9.30
CA LEU A 31 -27.47 4.43 -8.51
C LEU A 31 -28.95 4.82 -8.49
N PRO A 32 -29.43 5.38 -7.37
CA PRO A 32 -30.71 6.06 -7.34
C PRO A 32 -30.77 7.22 -8.35
N ARG A 33 -31.99 7.56 -8.79
CA ARG A 33 -32.21 8.71 -9.67
C ARG A 33 -31.78 10.01 -8.96
N GLY A 34 -31.19 10.93 -9.72
CA GLY A 34 -30.75 12.23 -9.21
C GLY A 34 -29.39 12.22 -8.52
N ILE A 35 -28.71 11.07 -8.46
CA ILE A 35 -27.32 10.99 -8.03
C ILE A 35 -26.41 11.08 -9.24
N HIS A 36 -25.43 11.97 -9.18
CA HIS A 36 -24.43 12.18 -10.21
C HIS A 36 -23.09 11.61 -9.74
N VAL A 37 -22.25 11.19 -10.68
CA VAL A 37 -20.96 10.54 -10.38
C VAL A 37 -19.91 10.98 -11.38
N THR A 38 -18.66 10.73 -11.05
CA THR A 38 -17.54 10.96 -11.96
C THR A 38 -16.83 9.64 -12.20
N ASN A 39 -17.34 8.89 -13.17
CA ASN A 39 -16.74 7.62 -13.57
C ASN A 39 -15.80 7.85 -14.73
N CYS A 40 -14.57 7.33 -14.64
CA CYS A 40 -13.65 7.28 -15.75
C CYS A 40 -14.08 6.15 -16.69
N ILE A 41 -14.44 6.51 -17.92
CA ILE A 41 -14.87 5.55 -18.95
C ILE A 41 -13.69 4.76 -19.50
N ASN A 42 -12.48 5.34 -19.47
CA ASN A 42 -11.26 4.65 -19.89
C ASN A 42 -10.83 3.59 -18.85
N CYS A 43 -10.66 3.99 -17.60
CA CYS A 43 -10.18 3.10 -16.54
C CYS A 43 -11.29 2.21 -15.95
N HIS A 44 -12.55 2.44 -16.32
CA HIS A 44 -13.72 1.77 -15.69
C HIS A 44 -13.69 1.92 -14.16
N PHE A 45 -13.49 3.14 -13.66
CA PHE A 45 -13.25 3.42 -12.24
C PHE A 45 -14.11 4.58 -11.74
N THR A 46 -14.68 4.47 -10.53
CA THR A 46 -15.43 5.56 -9.90
C THR A 46 -14.49 6.51 -9.16
N CYS A 47 -14.28 7.70 -9.71
CA CYS A 47 -13.35 8.70 -9.17
C CYS A 47 -13.98 9.55 -8.06
N HIS A 48 -15.28 9.79 -8.16
CA HIS A 48 -16.07 10.50 -7.15
C HIS A 48 -17.52 10.04 -7.22
N ASP A 49 -18.04 9.53 -6.11
CA ASP A 49 -19.45 9.23 -5.92
C ASP A 49 -20.22 10.47 -5.45
N ASN A 50 -21.52 10.54 -5.74
CA ASN A 50 -22.37 11.67 -5.33
C ASN A 50 -21.80 13.06 -5.68
N CYS A 51 -21.34 13.21 -6.92
CA CYS A 51 -20.79 14.43 -7.46
C CYS A 51 -21.89 15.52 -7.59
N ALA A 52 -21.54 16.79 -7.40
CA ALA A 52 -22.51 17.89 -7.53
C ALA A 52 -22.85 18.22 -8.99
N TYR A 53 -21.99 17.84 -9.95
CA TYR A 53 -22.10 18.25 -11.35
C TYR A 53 -22.91 17.24 -12.16
N ALA A 54 -24.12 17.64 -12.54
CA ALA A 54 -25.04 16.85 -13.37
C ALA A 54 -24.64 16.83 -14.85
N ASN A 55 -24.03 17.91 -15.34
CA ASN A 55 -23.57 18.02 -16.71
C ASN A 55 -22.15 17.43 -16.84
N ASP A 56 -21.92 16.60 -17.85
CA ASP A 56 -20.60 16.01 -18.10
C ASP A 56 -19.57 17.07 -18.56
N ASP A 57 -20.02 18.14 -19.22
CA ASP A 57 -19.14 19.25 -19.63
C ASP A 57 -18.58 20.05 -18.44
N GLU A 58 -19.17 19.88 -17.25
CA GLU A 58 -18.73 20.53 -16.02
C GLU A 58 -17.83 19.64 -15.16
N LYS A 59 -17.50 18.43 -15.62
CA LYS A 59 -16.70 17.47 -14.83
C LYS A 59 -15.29 17.94 -14.54
N ILE A 60 -14.77 18.90 -15.31
CA ILE A 60 -13.51 19.59 -14.99
C ILE A 60 -13.52 20.22 -13.59
N ASN A 61 -14.70 20.56 -13.05
CA ASN A 61 -14.86 21.17 -11.73
C ASN A 61 -15.07 20.14 -10.61
N CYS A 62 -15.14 18.84 -10.92
CA CYS A 62 -15.26 17.80 -9.90
C CYS A 62 -14.06 17.83 -8.94
N CYS A 63 -14.28 17.55 -7.64
CA CYS A 63 -13.20 17.52 -6.64
C CYS A 63 -12.12 16.47 -6.92
N ALA A 64 -12.39 15.49 -7.79
CA ALA A 64 -11.42 14.51 -8.27
C ALA A 64 -10.49 15.07 -9.36
N MET A 65 -10.77 16.27 -9.88
CA MET A 65 -9.98 16.91 -10.93
C MET A 65 -9.04 17.96 -10.34
N ASN A 66 -7.85 18.03 -10.90
CA ASN A 66 -6.88 19.09 -10.67
C ASN A 66 -6.20 19.44 -12.00
N ASP A 67 -6.25 20.71 -12.41
CA ASP A 67 -5.67 21.19 -13.66
C ASP A 67 -6.13 20.40 -14.91
N GLY A 68 -7.41 20.02 -14.95
CA GLY A 68 -8.01 19.25 -16.04
C GLY A 68 -7.74 17.74 -16.02
N TYR A 69 -6.91 17.24 -15.12
CA TYR A 69 -6.60 15.82 -14.98
C TYR A 69 -7.18 15.24 -13.70
N CYS A 70 -7.62 13.99 -13.77
CA CYS A 70 -8.11 13.28 -12.59
C CYS A 70 -6.93 12.89 -11.69
N THR A 71 -7.10 13.09 -10.38
CA THR A 71 -6.11 12.70 -9.36
C THR A 71 -6.45 11.37 -8.69
N ILE A 72 -7.57 10.75 -9.07
CA ILE A 72 -8.10 9.55 -8.40
C ILE A 72 -7.98 8.30 -9.28
N CYS A 73 -8.24 8.38 -10.58
CA CYS A 73 -8.14 7.19 -11.44
C CYS A 73 -6.68 6.79 -11.69
N PRO A 74 -6.42 5.48 -11.96
CA PRO A 74 -5.06 4.95 -12.09
C PRO A 74 -4.21 5.67 -13.14
N ASP A 75 -4.82 5.98 -14.29
CA ASP A 75 -4.10 6.56 -15.44
C ASP A 75 -4.09 8.09 -15.44
N ARG A 76 -4.64 8.75 -14.40
CA ARG A 76 -4.78 10.21 -14.31
C ARG A 76 -5.42 10.83 -15.56
N CYS A 77 -6.45 10.15 -16.07
CA CYS A 77 -7.19 10.51 -17.29
C CYS A 77 -7.65 11.98 -17.32
N PHE A 78 -7.73 12.55 -18.52
CA PHE A 78 -8.26 13.91 -18.71
C PHE A 78 -9.76 13.97 -18.40
N TRP A 79 -10.26 15.11 -17.92
CA TRP A 79 -11.62 15.24 -17.40
C TRP A 79 -12.71 14.80 -18.40
N GLN A 80 -12.51 15.00 -19.71
CA GLN A 80 -13.46 14.60 -20.76
C GLN A 80 -13.66 13.07 -20.88
N GLN A 81 -12.76 12.27 -20.32
CA GLN A 81 -12.91 10.81 -20.24
C GLN A 81 -13.76 10.38 -19.04
N HIS A 82 -14.39 11.33 -18.35
CA HIS A 82 -15.23 11.08 -17.19
C HIS A 82 -16.66 11.51 -17.46
N ALA A 83 -17.60 10.68 -17.03
CA ALA A 83 -19.02 10.91 -17.26
C ALA A 83 -19.85 10.48 -16.06
N ASN A 84 -21.06 11.02 -16.02
CA ASN A 84 -22.16 10.47 -15.25
C ASN A 84 -22.59 9.14 -15.86
N THR A 85 -22.78 8.14 -15.00
CA THR A 85 -23.36 6.85 -15.39
C THR A 85 -24.42 6.46 -14.37
N PRO A 86 -25.40 5.62 -14.73
CA PRO A 86 -26.44 5.17 -13.79
C PRO A 86 -25.94 4.17 -12.75
N TYR A 87 -24.63 3.98 -12.63
CA TYR A 87 -23.98 3.03 -11.73
C TYR A 87 -22.62 3.57 -11.24
N ILE A 88 -22.11 2.96 -10.18
CA ILE A 88 -20.71 3.07 -9.76
C ILE A 88 -20.01 1.72 -9.81
N PHE A 89 -18.69 1.76 -9.94
CA PHE A 89 -17.83 0.60 -9.83
C PHE A 89 -17.54 0.32 -8.36
N THR A 90 -17.69 -0.94 -7.99
CA THR A 90 -17.61 -1.40 -6.61
C THR A 90 -16.83 -2.68 -6.57
N TYR A 91 -16.18 -2.94 -5.45
CA TYR A 91 -15.20 -4.00 -5.35
C TYR A 91 -15.59 -4.97 -4.25
N ASN A 92 -15.80 -6.22 -4.62
CA ASN A 92 -16.15 -7.29 -3.70
C ASN A 92 -14.99 -8.28 -3.61
N LEU A 93 -14.75 -8.81 -2.43
CA LEU A 93 -13.80 -9.90 -2.22
C LEU A 93 -14.52 -11.22 -2.43
N VAL A 94 -14.05 -11.99 -3.40
CA VAL A 94 -14.56 -13.32 -3.70
C VAL A 94 -13.45 -14.34 -3.42
N GLU A 95 -13.81 -15.44 -2.77
CA GLU A 95 -12.88 -16.56 -2.61
C GLU A 95 -12.84 -17.38 -3.89
N GLU A 96 -11.64 -17.51 -4.45
CA GLU A 96 -11.37 -18.30 -5.65
C GLU A 96 -10.38 -19.40 -5.33
N THR A 97 -10.68 -20.60 -5.81
CA THR A 97 -9.73 -21.71 -5.82
C THR A 97 -8.85 -21.55 -7.06
N LYS A 98 -7.54 -21.44 -6.86
CA LYS A 98 -6.53 -21.40 -7.93
C LYS A 98 -5.62 -22.61 -7.85
N THR A 99 -5.02 -22.99 -8.96
CA THR A 99 -3.99 -24.04 -9.00
C THR A 99 -2.59 -23.45 -9.00
N TYR A 100 -1.62 -24.24 -8.55
CA TYR A 100 -0.21 -23.89 -8.71
C TYR A 100 0.16 -23.72 -10.19
N SER A 101 -0.35 -24.59 -11.05
CA SER A 101 -0.12 -24.58 -12.51
C SER A 101 -0.59 -23.27 -13.16
N GLU A 102 -1.78 -22.77 -12.81
CA GLU A 102 -2.28 -21.47 -13.28
C GLU A 102 -1.39 -20.30 -12.84
N MET A 103 -0.89 -20.35 -11.61
CA MET A 103 0.01 -19.32 -11.09
C MET A 103 1.36 -19.36 -11.80
N LYS A 104 1.97 -20.54 -11.93
CA LYS A 104 3.24 -20.74 -12.63
C LYS A 104 3.15 -20.22 -14.08
N ASN A 105 2.08 -20.57 -14.80
CA ASN A 105 1.90 -20.13 -16.18
C ASN A 105 1.91 -18.60 -16.31
N LYS A 106 1.36 -17.85 -15.35
CA LYS A 106 1.40 -16.37 -15.37
C LYS A 106 2.83 -15.83 -15.26
N TYR A 107 3.65 -16.42 -14.41
CA TYR A 107 5.06 -16.04 -14.29
C TYR A 107 5.86 -16.40 -15.55
N GLU A 108 5.58 -17.56 -16.15
CA GLU A 108 6.22 -17.99 -17.40
C GLU A 108 5.82 -17.10 -18.59
N GLU A 109 4.55 -16.73 -18.70
CA GLU A 109 4.05 -15.81 -19.72
C GLU A 109 4.66 -14.41 -19.55
N ALA A 110 4.71 -13.89 -18.33
CA ALA A 110 5.27 -12.57 -18.05
C ALA A 110 6.79 -12.52 -18.30
N SER A 111 7.51 -13.60 -17.97
CA SER A 111 8.96 -13.70 -18.16
C SER A 111 9.37 -14.14 -19.57
N GLY A 112 8.44 -14.71 -20.35
CA GLY A 112 8.69 -15.32 -21.66
C GLY A 112 9.55 -16.58 -21.60
N LYS A 113 9.66 -17.23 -20.43
CA LYS A 113 10.54 -18.39 -20.20
C LYS A 113 9.81 -19.46 -19.41
N ILE A 114 10.20 -20.72 -19.62
CA ILE A 114 9.79 -21.82 -18.75
C ILE A 114 10.61 -21.72 -17.46
N LEU A 115 9.92 -21.69 -16.32
CA LEU A 115 10.52 -21.48 -15.01
C LEU A 115 10.46 -22.78 -14.19
N SER A 116 11.51 -23.02 -13.40
CA SER A 116 11.47 -24.03 -12.35
C SER A 116 10.58 -23.57 -11.20
N GLN A 117 10.16 -24.49 -10.34
CA GLN A 117 9.40 -24.14 -9.13
C GLN A 117 10.17 -23.17 -8.23
N GLU A 118 11.48 -23.35 -8.10
CA GLU A 118 12.32 -22.47 -7.27
C GLU A 118 12.39 -21.06 -7.86
N GLN A 119 12.52 -20.95 -9.19
CA GLN A 119 12.52 -19.64 -9.86
C GLN A 119 11.20 -18.90 -9.71
N VAL A 120 10.06 -19.61 -9.75
CA VAL A 120 8.74 -19.00 -9.50
C VAL A 120 8.66 -18.49 -8.06
N LEU A 121 9.11 -19.27 -7.07
CA LEU A 121 9.10 -18.86 -5.67
C LEU A 121 10.01 -17.65 -5.40
N ASP A 122 11.19 -17.62 -6.03
CA ASP A 122 12.12 -16.49 -5.93
C ASP A 122 11.47 -15.22 -6.48
N GLN A 123 10.86 -15.28 -7.67
CA GLN A 123 10.18 -14.14 -8.29
C GLN A 123 8.98 -13.65 -7.45
N MET A 124 8.20 -14.56 -6.86
CA MET A 124 7.15 -14.21 -5.89
C MET A 124 7.73 -13.51 -4.65
N GLY A 125 8.91 -13.93 -4.20
CA GLY A 125 9.61 -13.30 -3.09
C GLY A 125 10.08 -11.88 -3.40
N GLU A 126 10.58 -11.65 -4.61
CA GLU A 126 10.97 -10.32 -5.11
C GLU A 126 9.76 -9.37 -5.17
N GLU A 127 8.65 -9.79 -5.77
CA GLU A 127 7.40 -9.00 -5.80
C GLU A 127 6.88 -8.64 -4.39
N LEU A 128 7.01 -9.58 -3.45
CA LEU A 128 6.65 -9.32 -2.06
C LEU A 128 7.54 -8.24 -1.44
N ASN A 129 8.84 -8.24 -1.72
CA ASN A 129 9.77 -7.24 -1.22
C ASN A 129 9.46 -5.86 -1.82
N GLU A 130 9.19 -5.78 -3.12
CA GLU A 130 8.80 -4.51 -3.77
C GLU A 130 7.52 -3.91 -3.16
N MET A 131 6.54 -4.76 -2.83
CA MET A 131 5.35 -4.32 -2.11
C MET A 131 5.67 -3.80 -0.70
N VAL A 132 6.58 -4.47 0.02
CA VAL A 132 7.02 -4.02 1.35
C VAL A 132 7.70 -2.66 1.27
N ASP A 133 8.58 -2.45 0.29
CA ASP A 133 9.27 -1.18 0.04
C ASP A 133 8.26 -0.07 -0.27
N THR A 134 7.27 -0.34 -1.12
CA THR A 134 6.19 0.60 -1.42
C THR A 134 5.40 1.00 -0.17
N ILE A 135 5.12 0.05 0.73
CA ILE A 135 4.44 0.33 2.00
C ILE A 135 5.32 1.21 2.89
N GLU A 136 6.64 1.01 2.91
CA GLU A 136 7.56 1.86 3.67
C GLU A 136 7.55 3.31 3.16
N ASP A 137 7.56 3.51 1.86
CA ASP A 137 7.42 4.84 1.25
C ASP A 137 6.09 5.49 1.63
N MET A 138 4.99 4.74 1.62
CA MET A 138 3.69 5.24 2.08
C MET A 138 3.72 5.63 3.57
N MET A 139 4.41 4.88 4.43
CA MET A 139 4.56 5.23 5.84
C MET A 139 5.34 6.54 6.02
N ILE A 140 6.35 6.79 5.19
CA ILE A 140 7.07 8.07 5.15
C ILE A 140 6.11 9.21 4.80
N VAL A 141 5.27 9.03 3.76
CA VAL A 141 4.26 10.04 3.38
C VAL A 141 3.28 10.29 4.52
N VAL A 142 2.78 9.25 5.18
CA VAL A 142 1.87 9.38 6.35
C VAL A 142 2.52 10.18 7.47
N ARG A 143 3.80 9.91 7.79
CA ARG A 143 4.56 10.68 8.79
C ARG A 143 4.68 12.15 8.40
N ASP A 144 4.99 12.44 7.14
CA ASP A 144 5.19 13.81 6.67
C ASP A 144 3.86 14.58 6.67
N CYS A 145 2.77 13.95 6.24
CA CYS A 145 1.40 14.46 6.39
C CYS A 145 1.05 14.75 7.85
N ASN A 146 1.33 13.81 8.77
CA ASN A 146 1.09 13.99 10.20
C ASN A 146 1.91 15.14 10.79
N THR A 147 3.16 15.29 10.37
CA THR A 147 4.04 16.39 10.79
C THR A 147 3.49 17.72 10.30
N ARG A 148 3.04 17.80 9.04
CA ARG A 148 2.42 18.99 8.47
C ARG A 148 1.13 19.34 9.19
N LEU A 149 0.28 18.35 9.44
CA LEU A 149 -0.96 18.50 10.22
C LEU A 149 -0.65 19.03 11.61
N ALA A 150 0.33 18.46 12.32
CA ALA A 150 0.73 18.94 13.64
C ALA A 150 1.23 20.40 13.63
N ALA A 151 1.91 20.83 12.57
CA ALA A 151 2.40 22.21 12.44
C ALA A 151 1.29 23.24 12.19
N ILE A 152 0.19 22.85 11.54
CA ILE A 152 -0.95 23.75 11.24
C ILE A 152 -2.13 23.58 12.20
N ALA A 153 -2.14 22.53 13.01
CA ALA A 153 -3.27 22.22 13.85
C ALA A 153 -3.39 23.23 14.99
N LEU A 154 -4.61 23.74 15.19
CA LEU A 154 -4.96 24.60 16.32
C LEU A 154 -4.82 23.87 17.67
N ARG A 155 -4.81 22.53 17.64
CA ARG A 155 -4.54 21.63 18.76
C ARG A 155 -3.56 20.57 18.28
N PRO A 156 -2.49 20.25 19.04
CA PRO A 156 -1.51 19.26 18.60
C PRO A 156 -2.18 17.91 18.32
N ASN A 157 -1.70 17.21 17.28
CA ASN A 157 -2.11 15.85 16.97
C ASN A 157 -1.79 14.95 18.19
N PRO A 158 -2.78 14.26 18.77
CA PRO A 158 -2.57 13.52 20.01
C PRO A 158 -1.74 12.25 19.83
N LEU A 159 -1.50 11.79 18.58
CA LEU A 159 -0.86 10.50 18.33
C LEU A 159 0.44 10.66 17.54
N SER A 160 1.52 10.09 18.07
CA SER A 160 2.78 9.83 17.37
C SER A 160 2.62 8.71 16.33
N LEU A 161 3.58 8.59 15.42
CA LEU A 161 3.63 7.49 14.45
C LEU A 161 3.63 6.11 15.14
N VAL A 162 4.30 5.98 16.29
CA VAL A 162 4.34 4.74 17.06
C VAL A 162 2.97 4.41 17.62
N GLU A 163 2.27 5.38 18.22
CA GLU A 163 0.91 5.18 18.74
C GLU A 163 -0.09 4.88 17.63
N HIS A 164 0.10 5.46 16.44
CA HIS A 164 -0.70 5.13 15.26
C HIS A 164 -0.51 3.66 14.83
N ILE A 165 0.74 3.17 14.78
CA ILE A 165 1.02 1.76 14.47
C ILE A 165 0.45 0.85 15.57
N ASP A 166 0.48 1.25 16.83
CA ASP A 166 -0.12 0.50 17.94
C ASP A 166 -1.65 0.34 17.77
N LEU A 167 -2.35 1.39 17.31
CA LEU A 167 -3.77 1.30 16.95
C LEU A 167 -4.02 0.35 15.78
N MET A 168 -3.16 0.36 14.75
CA MET A 168 -3.27 -0.58 13.62
C MET A 168 -3.11 -2.03 14.08
N ILE A 169 -2.14 -2.30 14.98
CA ILE A 169 -1.93 -3.63 15.57
C ILE A 169 -3.16 -4.09 16.34
N GLU A 170 -3.75 -3.22 17.16
CA GLU A 170 -4.93 -3.57 17.95
C GLU A 170 -6.14 -3.85 17.04
N ASN A 171 -6.34 -3.04 16.00
CA ASN A 171 -7.40 -3.26 15.03
C ASN A 171 -7.26 -4.61 14.30
N GLU A 172 -6.04 -5.00 13.92
CA GLU A 172 -5.78 -6.33 13.33
C GLU A 172 -6.10 -7.47 14.31
N LYS A 173 -5.72 -7.32 15.58
CA LYS A 173 -6.02 -8.30 16.65
C LYS A 173 -7.51 -8.42 16.96
N MET A 174 -8.24 -7.31 16.88
CA MET A 174 -9.69 -7.27 17.12
C MET A 174 -10.47 -7.88 15.95
N THR A 175 -10.13 -7.49 14.71
CA THR A 175 -10.87 -7.92 13.52
C THR A 175 -10.56 -9.36 13.11
N LYS A 176 -9.35 -9.86 13.41
CA LYS A 176 -8.90 -11.24 13.13
C LYS A 176 -9.17 -11.73 11.71
N LYS A 177 -9.13 -10.82 10.73
CA LYS A 177 -9.28 -11.18 9.32
C LYS A 177 -8.19 -12.19 8.93
N LYS A 178 -8.46 -13.07 7.95
CA LYS A 178 -7.49 -14.07 7.45
C LYS A 178 -6.10 -13.43 7.24
N GLY A 179 -5.04 -14.07 7.76
CA GLY A 179 -3.65 -13.55 7.72
C GLY A 179 -3.32 -12.42 8.72
N TRP A 180 -4.17 -12.15 9.72
CA TRP A 180 -3.94 -11.08 10.70
C TRP A 180 -2.67 -11.29 11.51
N TYR A 181 -2.30 -12.53 11.81
CA TYR A 181 -1.12 -12.83 12.63
C TYR A 181 0.17 -12.35 11.95
N GLU A 182 0.33 -12.67 10.66
CA GLU A 182 1.44 -12.23 9.83
C GLU A 182 1.45 -10.70 9.68
N ARG A 183 0.28 -10.07 9.48
CA ARG A 183 0.17 -8.60 9.44
C ARG A 183 0.61 -7.96 10.75
N VAL A 184 0.19 -8.50 11.90
CA VAL A 184 0.62 -8.02 13.22
C VAL A 184 2.14 -8.15 13.40
N GLN A 185 2.75 -9.26 12.98
CA GLN A 185 4.22 -9.40 13.01
C GLN A 185 4.91 -8.33 12.15
N THR A 186 4.41 -8.06 10.96
CA THR A 186 4.91 -7.00 10.07
C THR A 186 4.77 -5.61 10.70
N LEU A 187 3.60 -5.31 11.28
CA LEU A 187 3.36 -4.05 11.99
C LEU A 187 4.30 -3.88 13.21
N HIS A 188 4.61 -4.96 13.94
CA HIS A 188 5.61 -4.91 15.00
C HIS A 188 7.02 -4.57 14.48
N ARG A 189 7.40 -5.04 13.27
CA ARG A 189 8.66 -4.64 12.64
C ARG A 189 8.65 -3.17 12.26
N PHE A 190 7.56 -2.66 11.68
CA PHE A 190 7.40 -1.23 11.38
C PHE A 190 7.45 -0.37 12.64
N ARG A 191 6.80 -0.81 13.72
CA ARG A 191 6.84 -0.13 15.02
C ARG A 191 8.25 0.04 15.56
N LYS A 192 9.07 -1.04 15.53
CA LYS A 192 10.48 -0.98 15.96
C LYS A 192 11.27 0.05 15.13
N ARG A 193 11.07 0.09 13.82
CA ARG A 193 11.71 1.07 12.94
C ARG A 193 11.27 2.49 13.23
N ALA A 194 9.97 2.71 13.46
CA ALA A 194 9.45 4.02 13.83
C ALA A 194 10.03 4.54 15.15
N MET A 195 10.25 3.65 16.15
CA MET A 195 10.92 4.01 17.40
C MET A 195 12.36 4.49 17.18
N VAL A 196 13.15 3.76 16.38
CA VAL A 196 14.53 4.15 16.07
C VAL A 196 14.58 5.49 15.34
N THR A 197 13.67 5.73 14.39
CA THR A 197 13.59 7.03 13.69
C THR A 197 13.27 8.17 14.66
N ASN A 198 12.31 7.96 15.57
CA ASN A 198 11.98 8.96 16.61
C ASN A 198 13.18 9.23 17.54
N GLU A 199 13.91 8.20 17.96
CA GLU A 199 15.11 8.34 18.80
C GLU A 199 16.22 9.10 18.07
N VAL A 200 16.46 8.78 16.79
CA VAL A 200 17.43 9.50 15.95
C VAL A 200 17.02 10.95 15.80
N GLU A 201 15.75 11.24 15.50
CA GLU A 201 15.24 12.62 15.41
C GLU A 201 15.34 13.38 16.73
N HIS A 202 15.02 12.73 17.86
CA HIS A 202 15.16 13.31 19.20
C HIS A 202 16.60 13.68 19.48
N PHE A 203 17.53 12.74 19.30
CA PHE A 203 18.96 12.96 19.47
C PHE A 203 19.48 14.07 18.54
N HIS A 204 19.05 14.08 17.27
CA HIS A 204 19.46 15.10 16.31
C HIS A 204 18.96 16.51 16.69
N ARG A 205 17.79 16.59 17.32
CA ARG A 205 17.19 17.83 17.86
C ARG A 205 17.91 18.30 19.11
N GLU A 206 18.22 17.39 20.05
CA GLU A 206 19.02 17.68 21.24
C GLU A 206 20.43 18.12 20.87
N ALA A 207 21.11 17.41 19.97
CA ALA A 207 22.45 17.77 19.49
C ALA A 207 22.46 19.15 18.80
N LYS A 208 21.37 19.54 18.13
CA LYS A 208 21.20 20.88 17.55
C LYS A 208 21.00 21.93 18.65
N ASN A 209 20.15 21.65 19.64
CA ASN A 209 19.87 22.55 20.76
C ASN A 209 21.09 22.76 21.67
N LEU A 210 21.94 21.75 21.81
CA LEU A 210 23.21 21.81 22.53
C LEU A 210 24.35 22.48 21.72
N GLY A 211 24.05 23.00 20.52
CA GLY A 211 25.04 23.67 19.67
C GLY A 211 26.11 22.75 19.08
N MET A 212 25.92 21.42 19.14
CA MET A 212 26.91 20.43 18.71
C MET A 212 26.95 20.24 17.19
N ILE A 213 25.92 20.67 16.46
CA ILE A 213 25.83 20.56 14.99
C ILE A 213 26.23 21.91 14.38
N GLY A 214 27.52 22.23 14.48
CA GLY A 214 28.15 23.43 13.92
C GLY A 214 29.15 23.17 12.78
N LYS A 215 29.43 21.91 12.42
CA LYS A 215 30.33 21.59 11.30
C LYS A 215 29.76 20.40 10.52
N LYS A 216 29.72 20.55 9.19
CA LYS A 216 29.30 19.53 8.21
C LYS A 216 29.74 18.14 8.68
N ILE A 217 28.79 17.26 8.96
CA ILE A 217 29.06 15.82 9.05
C ILE A 217 29.36 15.38 7.61
N GLN A 218 30.61 15.58 7.21
CA GLN A 218 31.19 14.85 6.10
C GLN A 218 31.22 13.39 6.54
N ASN A 219 30.54 12.56 5.76
CA ASN A 219 30.57 11.11 5.78
C ASN A 219 29.45 10.40 6.56
N LYS A 220 28.28 10.31 5.92
CA LYS A 220 27.16 9.41 6.27
C LYS A 220 27.59 7.95 6.49
N ARG A 221 28.73 7.52 5.92
CA ARG A 221 29.27 6.15 6.07
C ARG A 221 29.69 5.81 7.51
N THR A 222 30.18 6.77 8.29
CA THR A 222 30.72 6.50 9.63
C THR A 222 29.60 6.26 10.65
N VAL A 223 28.48 6.96 10.50
CA VAL A 223 27.28 6.77 11.33
C VAL A 223 26.64 5.43 11.02
N PHE A 224 26.47 5.09 9.73
CA PHE A 224 25.90 3.81 9.31
C PHE A 224 26.75 2.61 9.79
N LYS A 225 28.08 2.75 9.77
CA LYS A 225 28.99 1.72 10.29
C LYS A 225 28.84 1.51 11.81
N ARG A 226 28.68 2.60 12.58
CA ARG A 226 28.45 2.53 14.03
C ARG A 226 27.11 1.89 14.39
N PHE A 227 26.07 2.13 13.59
CA PHE A 227 24.77 1.46 13.75
C PHE A 227 24.84 -0.03 13.37
N LYS A 228 25.60 -0.38 12.33
CA LYS A 228 25.85 -1.77 11.92
C LYS A 228 26.50 -2.58 13.06
N ASP A 229 27.51 -2.00 13.71
CA ASP A 229 28.25 -2.64 14.80
C ASP A 229 27.43 -2.78 16.10
N LEU A 230 26.39 -1.95 16.30
CA LEU A 230 25.53 -1.98 17.50
C LEU A 230 24.31 -2.90 17.37
N PHE A 231 23.79 -3.09 16.16
CA PHE A 231 22.54 -3.82 15.92
C PHE A 231 22.71 -5.12 15.13
N GLY A 232 23.94 -5.47 14.73
CA GLY A 232 24.32 -6.83 14.33
C GLY A 232 23.59 -7.38 13.11
N TRP A 233 23.57 -6.63 12.01
CA TRP A 233 23.25 -7.09 10.65
C TRP A 233 24.42 -6.71 9.74
#